data_AF-A0A9W9YYC1-F1
#
_entry.id   AF-A0A9W9YYC1-F1
#
_cell.length_a   1.000
_cell.length_b   1.000
_cell.length_c   1.000
_cell.angle_alpha   90.00
_cell.angle_beta   90.00
_cell.angle_gamma   90.00
#
_symmetry.space_group_name_H-M   'P 1'
#
loop_
_entity.id
_entity.type
_entity.pdbx_description
1 polymer ?
#
loop_
_entity_poly.entity_id
_entity_poly.type
_entity_poly.pdbx_seq_one_letter_code
_entity_poly.pdbx_strand_id
1 'polypeptide(L)'
;MAKEKKVYVPSWIVWWLFIAGLICIMDATYIILRPRTMKSQGGDLNYLYRPYNIYVTVDRRYEDLKDDFVKGVSWMNLAEVALNFFAIAMHIKNKAGLVVLLAFMVSAMTLAKTVLYFLVSTPLCSGQHFVNYSDLTRLIFLYIIPNGIWIVVPLLCMVATGRMMVDCMESEENNSKEEVSLKKHTTTLCIPF
;
A
#
# COMPACT_ATOMS: atom_id res chain seq x y z
N MET A 1 -13.11 3.85 36.27
CA MET A 1 -13.44 3.91 34.83
C MET A 1 -12.13 4.02 34.07
N ALA A 2 -11.69 2.93 33.42
CA ALA A 2 -10.55 2.98 32.52
C ALA A 2 -10.86 3.98 31.39
N LYS A 3 -9.96 4.94 31.18
CA LYS A 3 -10.11 5.99 30.17
C LYS A 3 -9.93 5.31 28.81
N GLU A 4 -10.99 5.15 28.03
CA GLU A 4 -10.89 4.61 26.66
C GLU A 4 -9.81 5.37 25.89
N LYS A 5 -8.72 4.68 25.54
CA LYS A 5 -7.62 5.26 24.77
C LYS A 5 -8.12 5.39 23.34
N LYS A 6 -8.59 6.57 22.97
CA LYS A 6 -9.11 6.85 21.62
C LYS A 6 -7.99 6.64 20.60
N VAL A 7 -8.09 5.59 19.80
CA VAL A 7 -7.11 5.28 18.75
C VAL A 7 -7.22 6.34 17.66
N TYR A 8 -6.15 7.10 17.45
CA TYR A 8 -6.07 8.13 16.42
C TYR A 8 -5.14 7.67 15.30
N VAL A 9 -5.65 7.62 14.07
CA VAL A 9 -4.84 7.30 12.89
C VAL A 9 -4.13 8.57 12.42
N PRO A 10 -2.78 8.55 12.29
CA PRO A 10 -2.05 9.69 11.75
C PRO A 10 -2.57 10.10 10.37
N SER A 11 -2.90 11.39 10.19
CA SER A 11 -3.53 11.89 8.96
C SER A 11 -2.68 11.68 7.71
N TRP A 12 -1.35 11.64 7.86
CA TRP A 12 -0.43 11.39 6.74
C TRP A 12 -0.65 10.01 6.10
N ILE A 13 -1.08 9.01 6.87
CA ILE A 13 -1.41 7.68 6.35
C ILE A 13 -2.64 7.79 5.44
N VAL A 14 -3.68 8.49 5.90
CA VAL A 14 -4.91 8.69 5.12
C VAL A 14 -4.63 9.44 3.82
N TRP A 15 -3.79 10.49 3.88
CA TRP A 15 -3.34 11.21 2.69
C TRP A 15 -2.54 10.32 1.74
N TRP A 16 -1.64 9.48 2.26
CA TRP A 16 -0.92 8.51 1.46
C TRP A 16 -1.86 7.54 0.74
N LEU A 17 -2.82 6.94 1.44
CA LEU A 17 -3.80 6.02 0.84
C LEU A 17 -4.59 6.69 -0.29
N PHE A 18 -4.96 7.97 -0.11
CA PHE A 18 -5.68 8.74 -1.12
C PHE A 18 -4.83 8.99 -2.36
N ILE A 19 -3.62 9.53 -2.17
CA ILE A 19 -2.69 9.83 -3.27
C ILE A 19 -2.28 8.54 -4.00
N ALA A 20 -1.96 7.49 -3.25
CA ALA A 20 -1.63 6.17 -3.79
C ALA A 20 -2.79 5.61 -4.62
N GLY A 21 -4.03 5.73 -4.13
CA GLY A 21 -5.23 5.32 -4.87
C GLY A 21 -5.34 6.01 -6.23
N LEU A 22 -5.13 7.33 -6.29
CA LEU A 22 -5.19 8.06 -7.57
C LEU A 22 -4.08 7.66 -8.54
N ILE A 23 -2.85 7.49 -8.05
CA ILE A 23 -1.71 7.10 -8.88
C ILE A 23 -1.90 5.66 -9.40
N CYS A 24 -2.30 4.73 -8.55
CA CYS A 24 -2.53 3.33 -8.95
C CYS A 24 -3.69 3.19 -9.94
N ILE A 25 -4.73 4.04 -9.89
CA ILE A 25 -5.77 4.08 -10.93
C ILE A 25 -5.16 4.48 -12.27
N MET A 26 -4.38 5.55 -12.31
CA MET A 26 -3.72 6.00 -13.55
C MET A 26 -2.81 4.91 -14.11
N ASP A 27 -2.04 4.26 -13.25
CA ASP A 27 -1.10 3.22 -13.61
C ASP A 27 -1.76 1.96 -14.16
N ALA A 28 -2.76 1.45 -13.44
CA ALA A 28 -3.50 0.26 -13.87
C ALA A 28 -4.27 0.51 -15.16
N THR A 29 -4.95 1.66 -15.27
CA THR A 29 -5.73 1.99 -16.47
C THR A 29 -4.85 2.26 -17.67
N TYR A 30 -3.64 2.80 -17.49
CA TYR A 30 -2.66 2.88 -18.57
C TYR A 30 -2.43 1.50 -19.18
N ILE A 31 -2.10 0.50 -18.37
CA ILE A 31 -1.74 -0.86 -18.82
C ILE A 31 -2.95 -1.62 -19.37
N ILE A 32 -4.09 -1.59 -18.68
CA ILE A 32 -5.30 -2.35 -19.03
C ILE A 32 -5.92 -1.85 -20.33
N LEU A 33 -5.87 -0.54 -20.57
CA LEU A 33 -6.47 0.07 -21.77
C LEU A 33 -5.49 0.14 -22.95
N ARG A 34 -4.29 -0.46 -22.86
CA ARG A 34 -3.39 -0.58 -24.02
C ARG A 34 -4.09 -1.39 -25.14
N PRO A 35 -3.91 -1.03 -26.42
CA PRO A 35 -2.99 -0.01 -26.94
C PRO A 35 -3.55 1.42 -26.98
N ARG A 36 -4.80 1.66 -26.58
CA ARG A 36 -5.46 2.99 -26.69
C ARG A 36 -4.74 4.08 -25.90
N THR A 37 -4.01 3.72 -24.86
CA THR A 37 -3.23 4.63 -24.02
C THR A 37 -1.82 4.89 -24.54
N MET A 38 -1.32 4.11 -25.49
CA MET A 38 0.06 4.14 -25.96
C MET A 38 0.26 5.11 -27.13
N LYS A 39 1.25 5.99 -27.02
CA LYS A 39 1.61 6.91 -28.11
C LYS A 39 2.16 6.19 -29.34
N SER A 40 2.99 5.17 -29.13
CA SER A 40 3.64 4.40 -30.21
C SER A 40 2.64 3.69 -31.12
N GLN A 41 1.46 3.37 -30.60
CA GLN A 41 0.37 2.71 -31.32
C GLN A 41 -0.69 3.70 -31.85
N GLY A 42 -0.45 5.01 -31.74
CA GLY A 42 -1.43 6.03 -32.13
C GLY A 42 -2.70 6.02 -31.26
N GLY A 43 -2.60 5.59 -30.01
CA GLY A 43 -3.74 5.41 -29.11
C GLY A 43 -4.50 6.71 -28.83
N ASP A 44 -5.82 6.64 -28.96
CA ASP A 44 -6.75 7.77 -28.82
C ASP A 44 -6.84 8.34 -27.40
N LEU A 45 -6.48 7.54 -26.39
CA LEU A 45 -6.48 7.95 -24.98
C LEU A 45 -5.12 8.49 -24.51
N ASN A 46 -4.06 8.45 -25.34
CA ASN A 46 -2.70 8.84 -24.91
C ASN A 46 -2.61 10.27 -24.36
N TYR A 47 -3.51 11.17 -24.77
CA TYR A 47 -3.53 12.54 -24.26
C TYR A 47 -3.69 12.62 -22.73
N LEU A 48 -4.35 11.64 -22.10
CA LEU A 48 -4.48 11.51 -20.64
C LEU A 48 -3.25 10.90 -19.96
N TYR A 49 -2.42 10.18 -20.73
CA TYR A 49 -1.30 9.38 -20.22
C TYR A 49 0.05 9.86 -20.74
N ARG A 50 0.17 11.14 -21.12
CA ARG A 50 1.40 11.71 -21.69
C ARG A 50 2.68 11.45 -20.86
N PRO A 51 2.66 11.47 -19.51
CA PRO A 51 3.85 11.15 -18.72
C PRO A 51 4.40 9.73 -19.00
N TYR A 52 3.54 8.78 -19.36
CA TYR A 52 3.97 7.41 -19.67
C TYR A 52 4.81 7.33 -20.95
N ASN A 53 4.69 8.29 -21.86
CA ASN A 53 5.46 8.31 -23.11
C ASN A 53 6.98 8.37 -22.89
N ILE A 54 7.42 9.00 -21.79
CA ILE A 54 8.85 9.00 -21.41
C ILE A 54 9.17 7.81 -20.51
N TYR A 55 8.22 7.38 -19.67
CA TYR A 55 8.41 6.29 -18.74
C TYR A 55 8.65 4.95 -19.45
N VAL A 56 7.89 4.65 -20.50
CA VAL A 56 8.02 3.41 -21.28
C VAL A 56 9.40 3.24 -21.95
N THR A 57 10.15 4.34 -22.12
CA THR A 57 11.52 4.30 -22.64
C THR A 57 12.53 3.77 -21.62
N VAL A 58 12.16 3.80 -20.34
CA VAL A 58 12.93 3.29 -19.20
C VAL A 58 12.41 1.92 -18.79
N ASP A 59 11.10 1.80 -18.57
CA ASP A 59 10.43 0.54 -18.24
C ASP A 59 9.66 0.01 -19.45
N ARG A 60 10.29 -0.93 -20.16
CA ARG A 60 9.78 -1.48 -21.41
C ARG A 60 8.60 -2.44 -21.20
N ARG A 61 8.31 -2.90 -19.97
CA ARG A 61 7.10 -3.71 -19.69
C ARG A 61 5.83 -2.93 -20.03
N TYR A 62 5.88 -1.62 -19.81
CA TYR A 62 4.78 -0.70 -20.13
C TYR A 62 4.56 -0.50 -21.63
N GLU A 63 5.53 -0.90 -22.46
CA GLU A 63 5.42 -0.93 -23.92
C GLU A 63 5.02 -2.31 -24.45
N ASP A 64 5.40 -3.39 -23.77
CA ASP A 64 5.14 -4.76 -24.22
C ASP A 64 3.67 -5.18 -24.01
N LEU A 65 2.94 -5.39 -25.11
CA LEU A 65 1.56 -5.86 -25.12
C LEU A 65 1.41 -7.35 -24.75
N LYS A 66 2.50 -8.12 -24.83
CA LYS A 66 2.55 -9.55 -24.53
C LYS A 66 3.02 -9.85 -23.10
N ASP A 67 3.42 -8.82 -22.35
CA ASP A 67 3.80 -8.98 -20.95
C ASP A 67 2.54 -9.15 -20.08
N ASP A 68 2.27 -10.39 -19.66
CA ASP A 68 1.14 -10.72 -18.80
C ASP A 68 1.42 -10.44 -17.31
N PHE A 69 2.69 -10.33 -16.92
CA PHE A 69 3.08 -10.00 -15.56
C PHE A 69 2.64 -8.57 -15.21
N VAL A 70 2.94 -7.58 -16.07
CA VAL A 70 2.54 -6.19 -15.82
C VAL A 70 1.02 -6.00 -15.84
N LYS A 71 0.30 -6.80 -16.65
CA LYS A 71 -1.17 -6.84 -16.60
C LYS A 71 -1.66 -7.35 -15.25
N GLY A 72 -1.07 -8.43 -14.74
CA GLY A 72 -1.38 -8.95 -13.41
C GLY A 72 -1.12 -7.93 -12.29
N VAL A 73 0.04 -7.27 -12.33
CA VAL A 73 0.40 -6.18 -11.39
C VAL A 73 -0.61 -5.04 -11.45
N SER A 74 -1.13 -4.71 -12.64
CA SER A 74 -2.16 -3.67 -12.82
C SER A 74 -3.50 -4.05 -12.21
N TRP A 75 -3.90 -5.32 -12.26
CA TRP A 75 -5.08 -5.79 -11.53
C TRP A 75 -4.89 -5.74 -10.01
N MET A 76 -3.68 -6.04 -9.52
CA MET A 76 -3.34 -5.88 -8.11
C MET A 76 -3.41 -4.40 -7.68
N ASN A 77 -2.95 -3.46 -8.52
CA ASN A 77 -3.13 -2.03 -8.28
C ASN A 77 -4.61 -1.67 -8.08
N LEU A 78 -5.53 -2.21 -8.89
CA LEU A 78 -6.97 -1.96 -8.72
C LEU A 78 -7.54 -2.55 -7.41
N ALA A 79 -7.04 -3.72 -6.99
CA ALA A 79 -7.42 -4.29 -5.69
C ALA A 79 -6.93 -3.43 -4.51
N GLU A 80 -5.70 -2.93 -4.58
CA GLU A 80 -5.15 -1.97 -3.60
C GLU A 80 -5.95 -0.67 -3.56
N VAL A 81 -6.33 -0.15 -4.73
CA VAL A 81 -7.20 1.04 -4.86
C VAL A 81 -8.50 0.84 -4.10
N ALA A 82 -9.17 -0.31 -4.28
CA ALA A 82 -10.40 -0.62 -3.57
C ALA A 82 -10.21 -0.61 -2.04
N LEU A 83 -9.11 -1.19 -1.54
CA LEU A 83 -8.78 -1.18 -0.12
C LEU A 83 -8.42 0.21 0.41
N ASN A 84 -7.67 1.01 -0.36
CA ASN A 84 -7.34 2.40 -0.01
C ASN A 84 -8.60 3.23 0.19
N PHE A 85 -9.52 3.21 -0.78
CA PHE A 85 -10.77 3.97 -0.69
C PHE A 85 -11.71 3.41 0.38
N PHE A 86 -11.69 2.10 0.63
CA PHE A 86 -12.43 1.52 1.75
C PHE A 86 -11.90 1.99 3.10
N ALA A 87 -10.57 2.02 3.28
CA ALA A 87 -9.93 2.55 4.48
C ALA A 87 -10.28 4.04 4.70
N ILE A 88 -10.26 4.85 3.64
CA ILE A 88 -10.66 6.26 3.70
C ILE A 88 -12.14 6.41 4.08
N ALA A 89 -13.02 5.59 3.51
CA ALA A 89 -14.44 5.57 3.90
C ALA A 89 -14.64 5.21 5.38
N MET A 90 -13.84 4.26 5.90
CA MET A 90 -13.86 3.92 7.33
C MET A 90 -13.30 5.04 8.21
N HIS A 91 -12.33 5.80 7.70
CA HIS A 91 -11.80 6.98 8.39
C HIS A 91 -12.88 8.06 8.55
N ILE A 92 -13.64 8.35 7.50
CA ILE A 92 -14.77 9.29 7.55
C ILE A 92 -15.84 8.83 8.56
N LYS A 93 -16.03 7.51 8.70
CA LYS A 93 -16.95 6.91 9.68
C LYS A 93 -16.36 6.79 11.10
N ASN A 94 -15.18 7.36 11.37
CA ASN A 94 -14.47 7.29 12.65
C ASN A 94 -14.20 5.85 13.15
N LYS A 95 -14.02 4.89 12.24
CA LYS A 95 -13.73 3.48 12.58
C LYS A 95 -12.22 3.22 12.62
N ALA A 96 -11.52 3.84 13.56
CA ALA A 96 -10.05 3.86 13.64
C ALA A 96 -9.41 2.45 13.55
N GLY A 97 -9.92 1.46 14.28
CA GLY A 97 -9.38 0.09 14.24
C GLY A 97 -9.43 -0.54 12.84
N LEU A 98 -10.52 -0.35 12.09
CA LEU A 98 -10.62 -0.83 10.71
C LEU A 98 -9.68 -0.09 9.76
N VAL A 99 -9.50 1.23 9.96
CA VAL A 99 -8.55 2.02 9.18
C VAL A 99 -7.13 1.51 9.39
N VAL A 100 -6.73 1.26 10.63
CA VAL A 100 -5.40 0.71 10.97
C VAL A 100 -5.18 -0.64 10.28
N LEU A 101 -6.16 -1.56 10.40
CA LEU A 101 -6.08 -2.88 9.78
C LEU A 101 -5.98 -2.80 8.25
N LEU A 102 -6.86 -2.03 7.60
CA LEU A 102 -6.87 -1.90 6.15
C LEU A 102 -5.60 -1.23 5.62
N ALA A 103 -5.12 -0.19 6.31
CA ALA A 103 -3.87 0.49 5.98
C ALA A 103 -2.66 -0.43 6.12
N PHE A 104 -2.62 -1.29 7.14
CA PHE A 104 -1.58 -2.31 7.28
C PHE A 104 -1.61 -3.30 6.11
N MET A 105 -2.78 -3.88 5.82
CA MET A 105 -2.95 -4.87 4.75
C MET A 105 -2.55 -4.34 3.38
N VAL A 106 -3.08 -3.17 2.99
CA VAL A 106 -2.77 -2.59 1.67
C VAL A 106 -1.31 -2.17 1.57
N SER A 107 -0.71 -1.68 2.68
CA SER A 107 0.71 -1.35 2.69
C SER A 107 1.60 -2.58 2.52
N ALA A 108 1.24 -3.70 3.16
CA ALA A 108 1.95 -4.97 2.99
C ALA A 108 1.83 -5.51 1.56
N MET A 109 0.63 -5.41 0.95
CA MET A 109 0.40 -5.78 -0.46
C MET A 109 1.28 -4.95 -1.40
N THR A 110 1.25 -3.62 -1.26
CA THR A 110 2.03 -2.70 -2.10
C THR A 110 3.53 -2.97 -1.96
N LEU A 111 4.02 -3.16 -0.73
CA LEU A 111 5.42 -3.47 -0.48
C LEU A 111 5.82 -4.78 -1.17
N ALA A 112 5.07 -5.86 -0.94
CA ALA A 112 5.36 -7.17 -1.51
C ALA A 112 5.34 -7.15 -3.04
N LYS A 113 4.31 -6.55 -3.63
CA LYS A 113 4.17 -6.39 -5.09
C LYS A 113 5.32 -5.58 -5.68
N THR A 114 5.72 -4.48 -5.06
CA THR A 114 6.80 -3.62 -5.58
C THR A 114 8.16 -4.29 -5.47
N VAL A 115 8.43 -5.01 -4.37
CA VAL A 115 9.64 -5.83 -4.24
C VAL A 115 9.67 -6.93 -5.31
N LEU A 116 8.55 -7.61 -5.53
CA LEU A 116 8.43 -8.62 -6.58
C LEU A 116 8.67 -8.00 -7.97
N TYR A 117 8.09 -6.84 -8.25
CA TYR A 117 8.27 -6.11 -9.50
C TYR A 117 9.74 -5.81 -9.80
N PHE A 118 10.47 -5.31 -8.80
CA PHE A 118 11.90 -5.10 -8.91
C PHE A 118 12.66 -6.40 -9.15
N LEU A 119 12.41 -7.42 -8.34
CA LEU A 119 13.10 -8.71 -8.41
C LEU A 119 12.95 -9.34 -9.80
N VAL A 120 11.73 -9.34 -10.33
CA VAL A 120 11.37 -9.87 -11.65
C VAL A 120 11.99 -9.04 -12.78
N SER A 121 12.46 -7.83 -12.51
CA SER A 121 13.17 -6.98 -13.48
C SER A 121 14.70 -7.07 -13.36
N THR A 122 15.23 -7.92 -12.47
CA THR A 122 16.68 -8.14 -12.30
C THR A 122 17.19 -9.39 -13.04
N PRO A 123 18.52 -9.58 -13.15
CA PRO A 123 19.12 -10.81 -13.68
C PRO A 123 18.71 -12.08 -12.95
N LEU A 124 18.30 -11.99 -11.68
CA LEU A 124 17.84 -13.15 -10.89
C LEU A 124 16.62 -13.84 -11.50
N CYS A 125 15.79 -13.08 -12.23
CA CYS A 125 14.60 -13.58 -12.91
C CYS A 125 14.68 -13.40 -14.43
N SER A 126 15.89 -13.22 -15.00
CA SER A 126 16.11 -12.96 -16.43
C SER A 126 15.37 -11.72 -16.98
N GLY A 127 15.01 -10.75 -16.12
CA GLY A 127 14.19 -9.60 -16.48
C GLY A 127 14.95 -8.31 -16.81
N GLN A 128 16.28 -8.34 -16.82
CA GLN A 128 17.12 -7.15 -17.02
C GLN A 128 16.89 -6.44 -18.36
N HIS A 129 16.34 -7.14 -19.36
CA HIS A 129 16.07 -6.58 -20.68
C HIS A 129 14.85 -5.62 -20.70
N PHE A 130 14.00 -5.69 -19.68
CA PHE A 130 12.83 -4.82 -19.54
C PHE A 130 13.19 -3.42 -19.05
N VAL A 131 14.31 -3.27 -18.33
CA VAL A 131 14.75 -1.98 -17.80
C VAL A 131 15.87 -1.43 -18.67
N ASN A 132 15.74 -0.19 -19.09
CA ASN A 132 16.77 0.48 -19.87
C ASN A 132 17.84 1.09 -18.96
N TYR A 133 19.02 0.49 -18.95
CA TYR A 133 20.17 0.94 -18.17
C TYR A 133 21.09 1.94 -18.91
N SER A 134 20.79 2.28 -20.18
CA SER A 134 21.68 3.12 -20.98
C SER A 134 21.67 4.60 -20.57
N ASP A 135 20.54 5.08 -20.05
CA ASP A 135 20.37 6.47 -19.58
C ASP A 135 20.17 6.46 -18.06
N LEU A 136 21.27 6.64 -17.33
CA LEU A 136 21.29 6.56 -15.87
C LEU A 136 20.44 7.66 -15.22
N THR A 137 20.40 8.85 -15.82
CA THR A 137 19.60 9.96 -15.30
C THR A 137 18.12 9.60 -15.35
N ARG A 138 17.62 9.16 -16.51
CA ARG A 138 16.22 8.73 -16.63
C ARG A 138 15.93 7.51 -15.76
N LEU A 139 16.84 6.55 -15.69
CA LEU A 139 16.70 5.38 -14.82
C LEU A 139 16.50 5.80 -13.36
N ILE A 140 17.34 6.69 -12.83
CA ILE A 140 17.24 7.12 -11.44
C ILE A 140 15.91 7.85 -11.18
N PHE A 141 15.57 8.83 -12.01
CA PHE A 141 14.40 9.69 -11.77
C PHE A 141 13.06 9.05 -12.11
N LEU A 142 13.00 8.20 -13.13
CA LEU A 142 11.75 7.61 -13.60
C LEU A 142 11.51 6.21 -13.06
N TYR A 143 12.55 5.46 -12.69
CA TYR A 143 12.40 4.08 -12.23
C TYR A 143 12.83 3.89 -10.77
N ILE A 144 14.06 4.28 -10.39
CA ILE A 144 14.57 4.00 -9.04
C ILE A 144 13.84 4.81 -7.96
N ILE A 145 13.74 6.13 -8.12
CA ILE A 145 13.10 7.00 -7.12
C ILE A 145 11.60 6.67 -6.95
N PRO A 146 10.79 6.60 -8.03
CA PRO A 146 9.35 6.34 -7.88
C PRO A 146 9.07 4.99 -7.23
N ASN A 147 9.72 3.92 -7.70
CA ASN A 147 9.55 2.61 -7.09
C ASN A 147 10.13 2.54 -5.66
N GLY A 148 11.19 3.31 -5.37
CA GLY A 148 11.72 3.45 -4.01
C GLY A 148 10.70 4.04 -3.03
N ILE A 149 9.94 5.06 -3.45
CA ILE A 149 8.84 5.64 -2.66
C ILE A 149 7.77 4.57 -2.36
N TRP A 150 7.45 3.73 -3.36
CA TRP A 150 6.50 2.62 -3.22
C TRP A 150 6.99 1.46 -2.34
N ILE A 151 8.26 1.45 -1.95
CA ILE A 151 8.78 0.54 -0.92
C ILE A 151 8.78 1.23 0.43
N VAL A 152 9.39 2.41 0.52
CA VAL A 152 9.64 3.09 1.79
C VAL A 152 8.34 3.55 2.44
N VAL A 153 7.44 4.21 1.72
CA VAL A 153 6.23 4.77 2.34
C VAL A 153 5.25 3.68 2.81
N PRO A 154 4.98 2.61 2.04
CA PRO A 154 4.20 1.47 2.54
C PRO A 154 4.86 0.78 3.73
N LEU A 155 6.19 0.63 3.75
CA LEU A 155 6.89 0.09 4.93
C LEU A 155 6.66 0.97 6.17
N LEU A 156 6.75 2.30 6.04
CA LEU A 156 6.46 3.22 7.14
C LEU A 156 5.01 3.13 7.61
N CYS A 157 4.05 3.04 6.68
CA CYS A 157 2.63 2.83 7.02
C CYS A 157 2.43 1.53 7.78
N MET A 158 3.06 0.44 7.32
CA MET A 158 2.98 -0.89 7.94
C MET A 158 3.57 -0.89 9.36
N VAL A 159 4.73 -0.25 9.57
CA VAL A 159 5.34 -0.14 10.90
C VAL A 159 4.47 0.72 11.82
N ALA A 160 3.98 1.87 11.35
CA ALA A 160 3.15 2.76 12.17
C ALA A 160 1.84 2.09 12.59
N THR A 161 1.12 1.49 11.64
CA THR A 161 -0.15 0.80 11.91
C THR A 161 0.03 -0.50 12.69
N GLY A 162 1.10 -1.26 12.41
CA GLY A 162 1.44 -2.48 13.14
C GLY A 162 1.72 -2.22 14.62
N ARG A 163 2.49 -1.16 14.95
CA ARG A 163 2.71 -0.73 16.34
C ARG A 163 1.39 -0.40 17.04
N MET A 164 0.51 0.35 16.37
CA MET A 164 -0.80 0.67 16.93
C MET A 164 -1.64 -0.58 17.23
N MET A 165 -1.58 -1.61 16.37
CA MET A 165 -2.27 -2.88 16.61
C MET A 165 -1.72 -3.60 17.84
N VAL A 166 -0.39 -3.74 17.93
CA VAL A 166 0.28 -4.41 19.06
C VAL A 166 -0.03 -3.68 20.38
N ASP A 167 0.11 -2.36 20.41
CA ASP A 167 -0.18 -1.55 21.61
C ASP A 167 -1.63 -1.73 22.09
N CYS A 168 -2.59 -1.85 21.16
CA CYS A 168 -3.99 -2.09 21.52
C CYS A 168 -4.17 -3.49 22.14
N MET A 169 -3.58 -4.52 21.54
CA MET A 169 -3.66 -5.90 22.03
C MET A 169 -3.05 -6.05 23.44
N GLU A 170 -1.87 -5.47 23.67
CA GLU A 170 -1.21 -5.49 24.98
C GLU A 170 -2.03 -4.73 26.04
N SER A 171 -2.68 -3.63 25.66
CA SER A 171 -3.53 -2.87 26.57
C SER A 171 -4.79 -3.64 26.99
N GLU A 172 -5.42 -4.38 26.07
CA GLU A 172 -6.56 -5.24 26.35
C GLU A 172 -6.17 -6.41 27.26
N GLU A 173 -5.01 -7.02 27.00
CA GLU A 173 -4.48 -8.10 27.85
C GLU A 173 -4.23 -7.63 29.28
N ASN A 174 -3.60 -6.46 29.47
CA ASN A 174 -3.33 -5.91 30.80
C ASN A 174 -4.61 -5.54 31.55
N ASN A 175 -5.58 -4.91 30.87
CA ASN A 175 -6.88 -4.60 31.47
C ASN A 175 -7.62 -5.87 31.94
N SER A 176 -7.56 -6.94 31.14
CA SER A 176 -8.17 -8.23 31.50
C SER A 176 -7.52 -8.84 32.76
N LYS A 177 -6.20 -8.74 32.90
CA LYS A 177 -5.46 -9.21 34.08
C LYS A 177 -5.81 -8.40 35.33
N GLU A 178 -5.91 -7.08 35.21
CA GLU A 178 -6.32 -6.20 36.31
C GLU A 178 -7.75 -6.50 36.78
N GLU A 179 -8.71 -6.68 35.87
CA GLU A 179 -10.08 -7.05 36.23
C GLU A 179 -10.17 -8.39 36.97
N VAL A 180 -9.39 -9.38 36.54
CA VAL A 180 -9.32 -10.68 37.23
C VAL A 180 -8.70 -10.54 38.62
N SER A 181 -7.65 -9.73 38.76
CA SER A 181 -7.01 -9.46 40.05
C SER A 181 -7.96 -8.75 41.02
N LEU A 182 -8.68 -7.73 40.55
CA LEU A 182 -9.69 -6.99 41.31
C LEU A 182 -10.81 -7.90 41.79
N LYS A 183 -11.36 -8.76 40.92
CA LYS A 183 -12.41 -9.72 41.31
C LYS A 183 -11.92 -10.69 42.38
N LYS A 184 -10.67 -11.19 42.29
CA LYS A 184 -10.09 -12.04 43.34
C LYS A 184 -9.99 -11.30 44.67
N HIS A 185 -9.51 -10.06 44.67
CA HIS A 185 -9.35 -9.28 45.89
C HIS A 185 -10.69 -8.94 46.56
N THR A 186 -11.72 -8.57 45.78
CA THR A 186 -13.08 -8.32 46.31
C THR A 186 -13.72 -9.59 46.86
N THR A 187 -13.52 -10.75 46.23
CA THR A 187 -14.07 -12.02 46.72
C THR A 187 -13.45 -12.45 48.06
N THR A 188 -12.16 -12.19 48.27
CA THR A 188 -11.48 -12.46 49.55
C THR A 188 -11.98 -11.56 50.68
N LEU A 189 -12.40 -10.32 50.39
CA LEU A 189 -12.92 -9.38 51.39
C LEU A 189 -14.38 -9.62 51.79
N CYS A 190 -15.15 -10.32 50.95
CA CYS A 190 -16.59 -10.56 51.15
C CYS A 190 -16.92 -11.93 51.78
N ILE A 191 -15.95 -12.65 52.35
CA ILE A 191 -16.22 -13.87 53.11
C ILE A 191 -16.77 -13.45 54.49
N PRO A 192 -18.05 -13.71 54.81
CA PRO A 192 -18.59 -13.37 56.12
C PRO A 192 -17.99 -14.34 57.16
N PHE A 193 -17.44 -13.77 58.24
CA PHE A 193 -17.13 -14.50 59.47
C PHE A 193 -18.43 -14.88 60.20
#